data_AF-A0A2E7KX81-F1
#
_entry.id   AF-A0A2E7KX81-F1
#
_cell.length_a   1.000
_cell.length_b   1.000
_cell.length_c   1.000
_cell.angle_alpha   90.00
_cell.angle_beta   90.00
_cell.angle_gamma   90.00
#
_symmetry.space_group_name_H-M   'P 1'
#
loop_
_entity.id
_entity.type
_entity.pdbx_description
1 polymer ?
#
loop_
_entity_poly.entity_id
_entity_poly.type
_entity_poly.pdbx_seq_one_letter_code
_entity_poly.pdbx_strand_id
1 'polypeptide(L)'
;MKSDSEEFVRLLTEAQGPVYGYLLTLIPDRNRARDLLQETNITLWKKAATFEEGTNFNAWACKIAYFHVLSFRRKMAREKLVFDDDILDYIAERNDDRLMQDFTKDRNKALKSCLQKLSEKQRKLVEERYKPGASVQRIAADQGRTVGAISQTLYRIRHNLMLCIEKTLASMQTSQ
;
A
#
# COMPACT_ATOMS: atom_id res chain seq x y z
N MET A 1 6.60 21.86 11.11
CA MET A 1 7.04 22.57 9.88
C MET A 1 5.93 23.42 9.26
N LYS A 2 6.23 24.57 8.63
CA LYS A 2 5.22 25.31 7.84
C LYS A 2 4.97 24.60 6.50
N SER A 3 3.74 24.64 5.98
CA SER A 3 3.39 23.92 4.74
C SER A 3 4.02 24.53 3.49
N ASP A 4 4.31 25.83 3.51
CA ASP A 4 4.93 26.59 2.41
C ASP A 4 6.47 26.53 2.44
N SER A 5 7.07 25.81 3.38
CA SER A 5 8.52 25.64 3.40
C SER A 5 8.97 24.76 2.24
N GLU A 6 10.11 25.11 1.64
CA GLU A 6 10.73 24.33 0.56
C GLU A 6 11.00 22.89 1.00
N GLU A 7 11.37 22.69 2.27
CA GLU A 7 11.56 21.39 2.89
C GLU A 7 10.28 20.54 2.87
N PHE A 8 9.14 21.11 3.26
CA PHE A 8 7.88 20.39 3.26
C PHE A 8 7.42 20.06 1.85
N VAL A 9 7.58 21.00 0.90
CA VAL A 9 7.26 20.77 -0.50
C VAL A 9 8.11 19.63 -1.08
N ARG A 10 9.40 19.57 -0.74
CA ARG A 10 10.29 18.48 -1.16
C ARG A 10 9.83 17.13 -0.60
N LEU A 11 9.60 17.03 0.71
CA LEU A 11 9.14 15.81 1.36
C LEU A 11 7.78 15.34 0.82
N LEU A 12 6.83 16.27 0.60
CA LEU A 12 5.53 15.97 0.01
C LEU A 12 5.65 15.43 -1.41
N THR A 13 6.57 15.98 -2.21
CA THR A 13 6.81 15.55 -3.59
C THR A 13 7.46 14.16 -3.63
N GLU A 14 8.45 13.91 -2.78
CA GLU A 14 9.13 12.62 -2.67
C GLU A 14 8.17 11.51 -2.19
N ALA A 15 7.19 11.85 -1.34
CA ALA A 15 6.20 10.91 -0.82
C ALA A 15 5.12 10.50 -1.83
N GLN A 16 4.95 11.20 -2.96
CA GLN A 16 3.87 10.93 -3.92
C GLN A 16 3.88 9.48 -4.43
N GLY A 17 5.02 9.02 -4.95
CA GLY A 17 5.19 7.65 -5.46
C GLY A 17 4.98 6.58 -4.38
N PRO A 18 5.70 6.67 -3.24
CA PRO A 18 5.50 5.83 -2.05
C PRO A 18 4.05 5.69 -1.61
N VAL A 19 3.36 6.81 -1.34
CA VAL A 19 2.00 6.83 -0.83
C VAL A 19 1.01 6.31 -1.87
N TYR A 20 1.20 6.65 -3.15
CA TYR A 20 0.39 6.11 -4.23
C TYR A 20 0.54 4.58 -4.36
N GLY A 21 1.77 4.07 -4.27
CA GLY A 21 2.04 2.64 -4.24
C GLY A 21 1.34 1.95 -3.07
N TYR A 22 1.43 2.54 -1.87
CA TYR A 22 0.72 2.07 -0.68
C TYR A 22 -0.81 2.04 -0.89
N LEU A 23 -1.40 3.12 -1.39
CA LEU A 23 -2.83 3.21 -1.70
C LEU A 23 -3.28 2.14 -2.69
N LEU A 24 -2.49 1.85 -3.74
CA LEU A 24 -2.77 0.78 -4.71
C LEU A 24 -2.76 -0.62 -4.08
N THR A 25 -2.04 -0.83 -2.98
CA THR A 25 -2.11 -2.11 -2.25
C THR A 25 -3.43 -2.29 -1.51
N LEU A 26 -4.04 -1.19 -1.07
CA LEU A 26 -5.27 -1.18 -0.30
C LEU A 26 -6.53 -1.05 -1.19
N ILE A 27 -6.42 -0.32 -2.30
CA ILE A 27 -7.48 -0.07 -3.26
C ILE A 27 -6.91 -0.28 -4.66
N PRO A 28 -7.24 -1.40 -5.32
CA PRO A 28 -6.68 -1.77 -6.62
C PRO A 28 -7.34 -1.03 -7.80
N ASP A 29 -7.88 0.15 -7.54
CA ASP A 29 -8.49 1.00 -8.55
C ASP A 29 -7.59 2.22 -8.66
N ARG A 30 -6.94 2.39 -9.82
CA ARG A 30 -5.97 3.46 -10.04
C ARG A 30 -6.61 4.84 -9.97
N ASN A 31 -7.86 4.98 -10.38
CA ASN A 31 -8.55 6.27 -10.33
C ASN A 31 -8.88 6.60 -8.88
N ARG A 32 -9.47 5.65 -8.14
CA ARG A 32 -9.75 5.84 -6.71
C ARG A 32 -8.49 6.06 -5.88
N ALA A 33 -7.41 5.35 -6.19
CA ALA A 33 -6.13 5.54 -5.50
C ALA A 33 -5.53 6.92 -5.78
N ARG A 34 -5.73 7.49 -6.98
CA ARG A 34 -5.33 8.88 -7.29
C ARG A 34 -6.18 9.89 -6.54
N ASP A 35 -7.49 9.70 -6.48
CA ASP A 35 -8.39 10.58 -5.73
C ASP A 35 -7.99 10.62 -4.25
N LEU A 36 -7.76 9.44 -3.65
CA LEU A 36 -7.34 9.33 -2.25
C LEU A 36 -5.94 9.89 -2.00
N LEU A 37 -5.03 9.79 -2.97
CA LEU A 37 -3.73 10.45 -2.88
C LEU A 37 -3.90 11.97 -2.84
N GLN A 38 -4.81 12.53 -3.63
CA GLN A 38 -5.10 13.96 -3.63
C GLN A 38 -5.71 14.41 -2.30
N GLU A 39 -6.69 13.68 -1.76
CA GLU A 39 -7.26 13.94 -0.43
C GLU A 39 -6.21 13.85 0.68
N THR A 40 -5.30 12.88 0.56
CA THR A 40 -4.15 12.73 1.46
C THR A 40 -3.25 13.95 1.39
N ASN A 41 -2.85 14.40 0.19
CA ASN A 41 -2.00 15.58 0.01
C ASN A 41 -2.61 16.85 0.62
N ILE A 42 -3.91 17.07 0.43
CA ILE A 42 -4.63 18.20 1.03
C ILE A 42 -4.56 18.12 2.57
N THR A 43 -4.72 16.91 3.12
CA THR A 43 -4.66 16.68 4.57
C THR A 43 -3.26 16.87 5.12
N LEU A 44 -2.23 16.39 4.41
CA LEU A 44 -0.83 16.60 4.76
C LEU A 44 -0.51 18.10 4.81
N TRP A 45 -0.91 18.83 3.78
CA TRP A 45 -0.74 20.28 3.72
C TRP A 45 -1.37 20.99 4.92
N LYS A 46 -2.63 20.68 5.22
CA LYS A 46 -3.35 21.24 6.38
C LYS A 46 -2.72 20.85 7.72
N LYS A 47 -2.05 19.70 7.78
CA LYS A 47 -1.44 19.17 9.00
C LYS A 47 0.09 19.36 9.05
N ALA A 48 0.69 20.13 8.15
CA ALA A 48 2.14 20.31 8.07
C ALA A 48 2.77 20.74 9.42
N ALA A 49 2.07 21.59 10.17
CA ALA A 49 2.51 22.05 11.49
C ALA A 49 2.64 20.92 12.53
N THR A 50 1.91 19.81 12.34
CA THR A 50 1.91 18.64 13.24
C THR A 50 2.97 17.60 12.90
N PHE A 51 3.66 17.77 11.78
CA PHE A 51 4.77 16.88 11.43
C PHE A 51 6.00 17.23 12.28
N GLU A 52 6.52 16.22 12.97
CA GLU A 52 7.75 16.29 13.74
C GLU A 52 8.96 16.11 12.81
N GLU A 53 9.74 17.18 12.64
CA GLU A 53 10.94 17.17 11.80
C GLU A 53 11.97 16.14 12.32
N GLY A 54 12.64 15.46 11.39
CA GLY A 54 13.54 14.35 11.71
C GLY A 54 12.85 12.99 11.85
N THR A 55 11.52 12.93 11.86
CA THR A 55 10.76 11.66 11.80
C THR A 55 10.47 11.23 10.36
N ASN A 56 9.96 10.01 10.17
CA ASN A 56 9.72 9.47 8.82
C ASN A 56 8.45 10.07 8.19
N PHE A 57 8.64 10.98 7.22
CA PHE A 57 7.54 11.62 6.51
C PHE A 57 6.64 10.64 5.75
N ASN A 58 7.21 9.59 5.13
CA ASN A 58 6.43 8.58 4.40
C ASN A 58 5.51 7.81 5.34
N ALA A 59 5.98 7.45 6.54
CA ALA A 59 5.17 6.78 7.55
C ALA A 59 4.00 7.67 7.99
N TRP A 60 4.27 8.94 8.26
CA TRP A 60 3.25 9.92 8.60
C TRP A 60 2.21 10.10 7.48
N ALA A 61 2.66 10.18 6.23
CA ALA A 61 1.81 10.31 5.06
C ALA A 61 0.93 9.08 4.81
N CYS A 62 1.52 7.87 4.89
CA CYS A 62 0.79 6.62 4.76
C CYS A 62 -0.26 6.44 5.87
N LYS A 63 0.02 6.87 7.10
CA LYS A 63 -0.97 6.85 8.20
C LYS A 63 -2.20 7.70 7.87
N ILE A 64 -2.00 8.90 7.31
CA ILE A 64 -3.10 9.75 6.86
C ILE A 64 -3.85 9.10 5.68
N ALA A 65 -3.12 8.55 4.70
CA ALA A 65 -3.70 7.84 3.56
C ALA A 65 -4.57 6.65 4.00
N TYR A 66 -4.12 5.90 5.00
CA TYR A 66 -4.86 4.77 5.56
C TYR A 66 -6.22 5.19 6.14
N PHE A 67 -6.29 6.29 6.88
CA PHE A 67 -7.57 6.79 7.40
C PHE A 67 -8.53 7.21 6.28
N HIS A 68 -8.02 7.78 5.18
CA HIS A 68 -8.82 8.06 3.99
C HIS A 68 -9.35 6.79 3.33
N VAL A 69 -8.52 5.74 3.22
CA VAL A 69 -8.96 4.42 2.74
C VAL A 69 -10.05 3.84 3.64
N LEU A 70 -9.91 3.90 4.96
CA LEU A 70 -10.95 3.41 5.89
C LEU A 70 -12.25 4.19 5.71
N SER A 71 -12.17 5.51 5.58
CA SER A 71 -13.35 6.36 5.33
C SER A 71 -14.04 5.99 4.01
N PHE A 72 -13.25 5.84 2.95
CA PHE A 72 -13.72 5.41 1.63
C PHE A 72 -14.40 4.05 1.68
N ARG A 73 -13.78 3.05 2.33
CA ARG A 73 -14.35 1.71 2.48
C ARG A 73 -15.66 1.72 3.26
N ARG A 74 -15.74 2.44 4.38
CA ARG A 74 -16.98 2.60 5.15
C ARG A 74 -18.08 3.24 4.33
N LYS A 75 -17.76 4.24 3.49
CA LYS A 75 -18.72 4.86 2.56
C LYS A 75 -19.20 3.86 1.53
N MET A 76 -18.29 3.09 0.91
CA MET A 76 -18.62 2.06 -0.05
C MET A 76 -19.46 0.93 0.56
N ALA A 77 -19.19 0.51 1.79
CA ALA A 77 -19.97 -0.51 2.50
C ALA A 77 -21.41 -0.05 2.74
N ARG A 78 -21.60 1.19 3.21
CA ARG A 78 -22.93 1.80 3.37
C ARG A 78 -23.68 1.95 2.05
N GLU A 79 -22.96 2.26 0.96
CA GLU A 79 -23.53 2.35 -0.39
C GLU A 79 -23.82 0.98 -1.02
N LYS A 80 -23.19 -0.11 -0.54
CA LYS A 80 -23.30 -1.45 -1.14
C LYS A 80 -24.16 -2.46 -0.38
N LEU A 81 -24.43 -2.30 0.91
CA LEU A 81 -25.35 -3.11 1.73
C LEU A 81 -25.66 -4.55 1.23
N VAL A 82 -24.64 -5.33 0.85
CA VAL A 82 -24.60 -6.80 0.88
C VAL A 82 -23.13 -7.23 0.83
N PHE A 83 -22.76 -8.09 1.80
CA PHE A 83 -21.54 -8.92 1.93
C PHE A 83 -20.43 -8.46 2.90
N ASP A 84 -20.47 -9.13 4.08
CA ASP A 84 -19.45 -9.42 5.11
C ASP A 84 -18.29 -8.42 5.31
N ASP A 85 -18.49 -7.54 6.29
CA ASP A 85 -17.48 -6.64 6.85
C ASP A 85 -16.33 -7.41 7.56
N ASP A 86 -16.58 -8.62 8.06
CA ASP A 86 -15.65 -9.34 8.95
C ASP A 86 -14.31 -9.74 8.29
N ILE A 87 -14.30 -9.98 6.97
CA ILE A 87 -13.07 -10.36 6.24
C ILE A 87 -12.20 -9.13 5.95
N LEU A 88 -12.82 -7.95 5.79
CA LEU A 88 -12.10 -6.71 5.49
C LEU A 88 -11.44 -6.14 6.74
N ASP A 89 -12.09 -6.26 7.90
CA ASP A 89 -11.51 -5.87 9.19
C ASP A 89 -10.36 -6.81 9.61
N TYR A 90 -10.49 -8.11 9.38
CA TYR A 90 -9.40 -9.08 9.62
C TYR A 90 -8.13 -8.82 8.79
N ILE A 91 -8.29 -8.28 7.57
CA ILE A 91 -7.16 -7.89 6.71
C ILE A 91 -6.64 -6.48 7.09
N ALA A 92 -7.51 -5.58 7.55
CA ALA A 92 -7.14 -4.23 7.95
C ALA A 92 -6.34 -4.22 9.26
N GLU A 93 -6.72 -5.04 10.25
CA GLU A 93 -6.06 -5.14 11.56
C GLU A 93 -4.69 -5.82 11.51
N ARG A 94 -4.36 -6.54 10.43
CA ARG A 94 -3.08 -7.27 10.28
C ARG A 94 -2.08 -6.68 9.29
N ASN A 95 -2.41 -5.55 8.63
CA ASN A 95 -1.40 -4.78 7.88
C ASN A 95 -0.69 -3.77 8.79
N ASP A 96 -0.31 -4.29 9.96
CA ASP A 96 0.33 -3.65 11.09
C ASP A 96 1.73 -3.14 10.71
N ASP A 97 1.96 -1.84 10.95
CA ASP A 97 3.19 -1.06 11.16
C ASP A 97 4.49 -1.31 10.34
N ARG A 98 4.76 -2.51 9.84
CA ARG A 98 5.98 -2.89 9.12
C ARG A 98 6.02 -2.49 7.64
N LEU A 99 4.86 -2.24 7.02
CA LEU A 99 4.81 -1.64 5.68
C LEU A 99 5.28 -0.17 5.68
N MET A 100 5.38 0.45 6.86
CA MET A 100 5.67 1.87 7.06
C MET A 100 7.16 2.22 7.10
N GLN A 101 8.06 1.23 7.01
CA GLN A 101 9.50 1.47 7.01
C GLN A 101 10.04 1.66 5.59
N ASP A 102 10.17 2.93 5.22
CA ASP A 102 11.04 3.49 4.19
C ASP A 102 10.95 2.93 2.77
N PHE A 103 10.29 3.69 1.89
CA PHE A 103 10.37 3.52 0.44
C PHE A 103 11.71 4.04 -0.12
N THR A 104 12.81 3.45 0.32
CA THR A 104 14.15 3.77 -0.20
C THR A 104 14.37 3.15 -1.59
N LYS A 105 15.34 3.70 -2.34
CA LYS A 105 15.83 3.08 -3.59
C LYS A 105 16.23 1.61 -3.36
N ASP A 106 16.78 1.29 -2.20
CA ASP A 106 17.21 -0.06 -1.85
C ASP A 106 16.04 -0.99 -1.52
N ARG A 107 14.96 -0.49 -0.91
CA ARG A 107 13.72 -1.27 -0.75
C ARG A 107 13.09 -1.61 -2.10
N ASN A 108 13.14 -0.69 -3.06
CA ASN A 108 12.70 -0.97 -4.43
C ASN A 108 13.58 -2.01 -5.14
N LYS A 109 14.90 -1.96 -4.96
CA LYS A 109 15.82 -3.00 -5.47
C LYS A 109 15.54 -4.36 -4.81
N ALA A 110 15.36 -4.38 -3.50
CA ALA A 110 15.00 -5.57 -2.74
C ALA A 110 13.67 -6.17 -3.22
N LEU A 111 12.65 -5.34 -3.43
CA LEU A 111 11.36 -5.77 -3.98
C LEU A 111 11.53 -6.39 -5.37
N LYS A 112 12.28 -5.76 -6.28
CA LYS A 112 12.55 -6.33 -7.62
C LYS A 112 13.21 -7.70 -7.52
N SER A 113 14.21 -7.85 -6.65
CA SER A 113 14.88 -9.14 -6.39
C SER A 113 13.93 -10.19 -5.81
N CYS A 114 13.10 -9.82 -4.83
CA CYS A 114 12.10 -10.71 -4.24
C CYS A 114 10.97 -11.07 -5.23
N LEU A 115 10.64 -10.16 -6.14
CA LEU A 115 9.94 -10.34 -7.42
C LEU A 115 10.31 -11.65 -8.12
N GLN A 116 11.61 -11.82 -8.29
CA GLN A 116 12.19 -12.91 -9.05
C GLN A 116 12.14 -14.26 -8.31
N LYS A 117 11.96 -14.24 -6.99
CA LYS A 117 11.89 -15.45 -6.14
C LYS A 117 10.48 -16.06 -6.05
N LEU A 118 9.45 -15.33 -6.50
CA LEU A 118 8.10 -15.88 -6.59
C LEU A 118 8.02 -16.96 -7.66
N SER A 119 7.22 -17.99 -7.42
CA SER A 119 6.86 -18.93 -8.50
C SER A 119 6.09 -18.22 -9.61
N GLU A 120 6.17 -18.75 -10.82
CA GLU A 120 5.52 -18.15 -12.00
C GLU A 120 4.02 -17.91 -11.79
N LYS A 121 3.32 -18.85 -11.16
CA LYS A 121 1.89 -18.71 -10.82
C LYS A 121 1.63 -17.56 -9.84
N GLN A 122 2.50 -17.39 -8.84
CA GLN A 122 2.38 -16.30 -7.86
C GLN A 122 2.68 -14.95 -8.49
N ARG A 123 3.72 -14.87 -9.34
CA ARG A 123 4.07 -13.64 -10.05
C ARG A 123 2.93 -13.19 -10.97
N LYS A 124 2.39 -14.09 -11.80
CA LYS A 124 1.22 -13.79 -12.66
C LYS A 124 0.02 -13.29 -11.87
N LEU A 125 -0.29 -13.93 -10.75
CA LEU A 125 -1.40 -13.50 -9.90
C LEU A 125 -1.17 -12.09 -9.32
N VAL A 126 0.06 -11.76 -8.92
CA VAL A 126 0.42 -10.40 -8.49
C VAL A 126 0.28 -9.42 -9.66
N GLU A 127 0.85 -9.72 -10.82
CA GLU A 127 0.77 -8.86 -11.99
C GLU A 127 -0.69 -8.58 -12.40
N GLU A 128 -1.52 -9.62 -12.49
CA GLU A 128 -2.96 -9.49 -12.73
C GLU A 128 -3.64 -8.60 -11.69
N ARG A 129 -3.30 -8.78 -10.41
CA ARG A 129 -3.89 -8.01 -9.32
C ARG A 129 -3.61 -6.52 -9.40
N TYR A 130 -2.45 -6.12 -9.90
CA TYR A 130 -2.00 -4.72 -9.98
C TYR A 130 -2.20 -4.09 -11.38
N LYS A 131 -2.83 -4.80 -12.33
CA LYS A 131 -3.32 -4.21 -13.59
C LYS A 131 -4.44 -3.19 -13.33
N PRO A 132 -4.56 -2.14 -14.17
CA PRO A 132 -5.70 -1.22 -14.08
C PRO A 132 -7.05 -1.95 -14.14
N GLY A 133 -7.96 -1.65 -13.22
CA GLY A 133 -9.33 -2.19 -13.21
C GLY A 133 -9.45 -3.63 -12.71
N ALA A 134 -8.38 -4.22 -12.17
CA ALA A 134 -8.41 -5.57 -11.62
C ALA A 134 -9.07 -5.61 -10.23
N SER A 135 -10.00 -6.54 -10.02
CA SER A 135 -10.60 -6.85 -8.71
C SER A 135 -10.34 -8.30 -8.33
N VAL A 136 -10.34 -8.59 -7.03
CA VAL A 136 -10.21 -9.99 -6.55
C VAL A 136 -11.35 -10.83 -7.10
N GLN A 137 -12.54 -10.25 -7.20
CA GLN A 137 -13.74 -10.87 -7.76
C GLN A 137 -13.55 -11.25 -9.23
N ARG A 138 -12.98 -10.34 -10.04
CA ARG A 138 -12.73 -10.59 -11.46
C ARG A 138 -11.66 -11.67 -11.66
N ILE A 139 -10.57 -11.60 -10.90
CA ILE A 139 -9.50 -12.61 -10.94
C ILE A 139 -10.02 -13.99 -10.50
N ALA A 140 -10.88 -14.02 -9.47
CA ALA A 140 -11.54 -15.22 -9.01
C ALA A 140 -12.42 -15.85 -10.11
N ALA A 141 -13.22 -15.02 -10.80
CA ALA A 141 -14.04 -15.46 -11.92
C ALA A 141 -13.19 -15.97 -13.10
N ASP A 142 -12.16 -15.21 -13.50
CA ASP A 142 -11.27 -15.55 -14.62
C ASP A 142 -10.49 -16.85 -14.37
N GLN A 143 -10.13 -17.15 -13.10
CA GLN A 143 -9.37 -18.35 -12.72
C GLN A 143 -10.26 -19.51 -12.24
N GLY A 144 -11.59 -19.35 -12.17
CA GLY A 144 -12.50 -20.36 -11.63
C GLY A 144 -12.25 -20.71 -10.15
N ARG A 145 -11.82 -19.72 -9.35
CA ARG A 145 -11.49 -19.88 -7.91
C ARG A 145 -12.42 -19.02 -7.06
N THR A 146 -12.55 -19.32 -5.77
CA THR A 146 -13.32 -18.47 -4.85
C THR A 146 -12.57 -17.16 -4.55
N VAL A 147 -13.33 -16.09 -4.28
CA VAL A 147 -12.78 -14.78 -3.85
C VAL A 147 -11.88 -14.96 -2.62
N GLY A 148 -12.32 -15.75 -1.64
CA GLY A 148 -11.54 -16.08 -0.44
C GLY A 148 -10.21 -16.79 -0.76
N ALA A 149 -10.20 -17.74 -1.69
CA ALA A 149 -8.98 -18.44 -2.09
C ALA A 149 -7.97 -17.51 -2.78
N ILE A 150 -8.43 -16.58 -3.63
CA ILE A 150 -7.57 -15.56 -4.26
C ILE A 150 -7.03 -14.61 -3.19
N SER A 151 -7.88 -14.09 -2.30
CA SER A 151 -7.48 -13.21 -1.19
C SER A 151 -6.41 -13.85 -0.30
N GLN A 152 -6.61 -15.11 0.11
CA GLN A 152 -5.65 -15.84 0.94
C GLN A 152 -4.31 -16.06 0.22
N THR A 153 -4.36 -16.33 -1.09
CA THR A 153 -3.15 -16.51 -1.90
C THR A 153 -2.37 -15.20 -1.99
N LEU A 154 -3.05 -14.09 -2.29
CA LEU A 154 -2.43 -12.75 -2.35
C LEU A 154 -1.86 -12.32 -1.01
N TYR A 155 -2.55 -12.60 0.10
CA TYR A 155 -2.06 -12.34 1.45
C TYR A 155 -0.73 -13.07 1.71
N ARG A 156 -0.68 -14.38 1.45
CA ARG A 156 0.56 -15.18 1.61
C ARG A 156 1.71 -14.66 0.75
N ILE A 157 1.43 -14.27 -0.50
CA ILE A 157 2.44 -13.71 -1.39
C ILE A 157 3.01 -12.40 -0.82
N ARG A 158 2.15 -11.48 -0.38
CA ARG A 158 2.57 -10.20 0.21
C ARG A 158 3.40 -10.40 1.48
N HIS A 159 2.98 -11.32 2.35
CA HIS A 159 3.73 -11.68 3.55
C HIS A 159 5.12 -12.23 3.21
N ASN A 160 5.22 -13.14 2.24
CA ASN A 160 6.51 -13.69 1.81
C ASN A 160 7.41 -12.63 1.16
N LEU A 161 6.83 -11.71 0.38
CA LEU A 161 7.56 -10.57 -0.18
C LEU A 161 8.09 -9.65 0.93
N MET A 162 7.28 -9.34 1.95
CA MET A 162 7.69 -8.53 3.09
C MET A 162 8.90 -9.15 3.80
N LEU A 163 8.82 -10.43 4.18
CA LEU A 163 9.94 -11.14 4.82
C LEU A 163 11.19 -11.18 3.93
N CYS A 164 11.02 -11.40 2.63
CA CYS A 164 12.14 -11.38 1.69
C CYS A 164 12.80 -10.01 1.61
N ILE A 165 12.01 -8.94 1.57
CA ILE A 165 12.50 -7.56 1.50
C ILE A 165 13.25 -7.20 2.78
N GLU A 166 12.68 -7.50 3.96
CA GLU A 166 13.33 -7.28 5.25
C GLU A 166 14.70 -7.97 5.32
N LYS A 167 14.76 -9.26 4.94
CA LYS A 167 16.02 -10.01 4.90
C LYS A 167 17.03 -9.42 3.91
N THR A 168 16.56 -8.98 2.74
CA THR A 168 17.42 -8.42 1.69
C THR A 168 17.97 -7.05 2.11
N LEU A 169 17.15 -6.20 2.72
CA LEU A 169 17.57 -4.91 3.25
C LEU A 169 18.60 -5.07 4.37
N ALA A 170 18.38 -6.00 5.30
CA ALA A 170 19.34 -6.29 6.37
C ALA A 170 20.71 -6.67 5.80
N SER A 171 20.76 -7.52 4.76
CA SER A 171 22.02 -7.90 4.10
C SER A 171 22.72 -6.77 3.35
N MET A 172 21.97 -5.79 2.84
CA MET A 172 22.53 -4.62 2.14
C MET A 172 23.20 -3.65 3.11
N GLN A 173 22.66 -3.51 4.33
CA GLN A 173 23.20 -2.64 5.37
C GLN A 173 24.48 -3.21 6.02
N THR A 174 24.70 -4.54 5.96
CA THR A 174 25.94 -5.17 6.48
C THR A 174 27.11 -5.09 5.49
N SER A 175 26.88 -4.63 4.26
CA SER A 175 27.89 -4.56 3.19
C SER A 175 28.40 -3.13 2.92
N GLN A 176 28.05 -2.18 3.79
CA GLN A 176 28.57 -0.80 3.86
C GLN A 176 29.32 -0.62 5.18
#